data_AF-A0A3B4WU17-F1
#
_entry.id   AF-A0A3B4WU17-F1
#
_cell.length_a   1.000
_cell.length_b   1.000
_cell.length_c   1.000
_cell.angle_alpha   90.00
_cell.angle_beta   90.00
_cell.angle_gamma   90.00
#
_symmetry.space_group_name_H-M   'P 1'
#
loop_
_entity.id
_entity.type
_entity.pdbx_description
1 polymer ?
#
loop_
_entity_poly.entity_id
_entity_poly.type
_entity_poly.pdbx_seq_one_letter_code
_entity_poly.pdbx_strand_id
1 'polypeptide(L)'
;MLVVANNLLEAEAGVKADEREKFLADKCPPIELPYSKDELLELCQKLHEQIDISEEERYSIEFKLNMVLNEVRHFKEIIFTFIF
;
A
#
# COMPACT_ATOMS: atom_id res chain seq x y z
N MET A 1 30.70 -7.08 7.47
CA MET A 1 29.39 -7.77 7.38
C MET A 1 28.21 -6.81 7.56
N LEU A 2 28.10 -6.07 8.67
CA LEU A 2 26.97 -5.13 8.88
C LEU A 2 26.90 -3.98 7.87
N VAL A 3 28.04 -3.41 7.45
CA VAL A 3 28.07 -2.35 6.42
C VAL A 3 27.48 -2.84 5.09
N VAL A 4 27.81 -4.08 4.70
CA VAL A 4 27.26 -4.69 3.48
C VAL A 4 25.76 -4.94 3.64
N ALA A 5 25.31 -5.38 4.81
CA ALA A 5 23.89 -5.57 5.09
C ALA A 5 23.10 -4.25 5.01
N ASN A 6 23.64 -3.15 5.56
CA ASN A 6 23.01 -1.83 5.45
C ASN A 6 22.91 -1.36 4.00
N ASN A 7 23.98 -1.52 3.21
CA ASN A 7 23.96 -1.16 1.80
C ASN A 7 22.90 -1.97 1.02
N LEU A 8 22.69 -3.24 1.37
CA LEU A 8 21.64 -4.07 0.77
C LEU A 8 20.23 -3.61 1.16
N LEU A 9 20.02 -3.20 2.43
CA LEU A 9 18.75 -2.65 2.89
C LEU A 9 18.42 -1.32 2.19
N GLU A 10 19.41 -0.46 1.98
CA GLU A 10 19.24 0.79 1.24
C GLU A 10 18.88 0.53 -0.23
N ALA A 11 19.54 -0.44 -0.86
CA ALA A 11 19.22 -0.86 -2.23
C ALA A 11 17.79 -1.43 -2.33
N GLU A 12 17.38 -2.30 -1.39
CA GLU A 12 16.02 -2.85 -1.33
C GLU A 12 14.97 -1.74 -1.15
N ALA A 13 15.23 -0.77 -0.29
CA ALA A 13 14.34 0.37 -0.09
C ALA A 13 14.17 1.20 -1.37
N GLY A 14 15.24 1.38 -2.15
CA GLY A 14 15.19 2.04 -3.46
C GLY A 14 14.31 1.27 -4.46
N VAL A 15 14.56 -0.04 -4.62
CA VAL A 15 13.75 -0.90 -5.51
C VAL A 15 12.27 -0.86 -5.14
N LYS A 16 11.96 -0.93 -3.84
CA LYS A 16 10.59 -0.88 -3.34
C LYS A 16 9.90 0.47 -3.62
N ALA A 17 10.64 1.56 -3.60
CA ALA A 17 10.11 2.88 -3.96
C ALA A 17 9.76 2.94 -5.46
N ASP A 18 10.65 2.44 -6.33
CA ASP A 18 10.42 2.38 -7.78
C ASP A 18 9.24 1.45 -8.14
N GLU A 19 9.14 0.30 -7.48
CA GLU A 19 8.01 -0.63 -7.65
C GLU A 19 6.68 0.02 -7.24
N ARG A 20 6.67 0.78 -6.14
CA ARG A 20 5.50 1.54 -5.70
C ARG A 20 5.11 2.60 -6.71
N GLU A 21 6.08 3.34 -7.27
CA GLU A 21 5.80 4.36 -8.28
C GLU A 21 5.18 3.74 -9.53
N LYS A 22 5.76 2.65 -10.05
CA LYS A 22 5.23 1.92 -11.20
C LYS A 22 3.81 1.39 -10.94
N PHE A 23 3.58 0.77 -9.78
CA PHE A 23 2.27 0.28 -9.39
C PHE A 23 1.23 1.40 -9.37
N LEU A 24 1.58 2.58 -8.84
CA LEU A 24 0.69 3.74 -8.79
C LEU A 24 0.44 4.33 -10.18
N ALA A 25 1.45 4.37 -11.06
CA ALA A 25 1.29 4.83 -12.43
C ALA A 25 0.31 3.93 -13.22
N ASP A 26 0.36 2.62 -12.99
CA ASP A 26 -0.53 1.65 -13.65
C ASP A 26 -1.96 1.69 -13.08
N LYS A 27 -2.11 1.78 -11.75
CA LYS A 27 -3.43 1.80 -11.07
C LYS A 27 -4.14 3.15 -11.17
N CYS A 28 -3.38 4.24 -11.19
CA CYS A 28 -3.88 5.61 -11.17
C CYS A 28 -3.24 6.41 -12.32
N PRO A 29 -3.61 6.12 -13.58
CA PRO A 29 -3.10 6.87 -14.72
C PRO A 29 -3.53 8.34 -14.63
N PRO A 30 -2.78 9.26 -15.27
CA PRO A 30 -3.15 10.67 -15.34
C PRO A 30 -4.58 10.83 -15.87
N ILE A 31 -5.40 11.61 -15.16
CA ILE A 31 -6.79 11.86 -15.56
C ILE A 31 -6.80 12.85 -16.71
N GLU A 32 -7.29 12.40 -17.87
CA GLU A 32 -7.60 13.26 -19.00
C GLU A 32 -9.04 13.78 -18.86
N LEU A 33 -9.20 15.10 -18.79
CA LEU A 33 -10.52 15.72 -18.64
C LEU A 33 -11.21 15.81 -20.01
N PRO A 34 -12.38 15.17 -20.20
CA PRO A 34 -13.13 15.28 -21.44
C PRO A 34 -13.74 16.67 -21.60
N TYR A 35 -13.92 17.09 -22.86
CA TYR A 35 -14.51 18.39 -23.20
C TYR A 35 -16.05 18.35 -23.23
N SER A 36 -16.65 17.16 -23.37
CA SER A 36 -18.10 16.98 -23.38
C SER A 36 -18.66 16.81 -21.97
N LYS A 37 -19.84 17.39 -21.73
CA LYS A 37 -20.54 17.28 -20.44
C LYS A 37 -20.92 15.84 -20.10
N ASP A 38 -21.36 15.07 -21.09
CA ASP A 38 -21.84 13.71 -20.87
C ASP A 38 -20.67 12.76 -20.52
N GLU A 39 -19.55 12.89 -21.23
CA GLU A 39 -18.31 12.16 -20.94
C GLU A 39 -17.73 12.52 -19.56
N LEU A 40 -17.85 13.80 -19.15
CA LEU A 40 -17.42 14.24 -17.82
C LEU A 40 -18.27 13.62 -16.71
N LEU A 41 -19.59 13.52 -16.90
CA LEU A 41 -20.47 12.87 -15.94
C LEU A 41 -20.16 11.37 -15.82
N GLU A 42 -19.90 10.69 -16.94
CA GLU A 42 -19.51 9.28 -16.96
C GLU A 42 -18.16 9.06 -16.25
N LEU A 43 -17.17 9.93 -16.49
CA LEU A 43 -15.89 9.89 -15.80
C LEU A 43 -16.04 10.06 -14.28
N CYS A 44 -16.86 11.02 -13.84
CA CYS A 44 -17.12 11.24 -12.42
C CYS A 44 -17.78 10.02 -11.75
N GLN A 45 -18.71 9.35 -12.43
CA GLN A 45 -19.35 8.14 -11.91
C GLN A 45 -18.34 6.99 -11.77
N LYS A 46 -17.52 6.76 -12.81
CA LYS A 46 -16.47 5.73 -12.78
C LYS A 46 -15.44 5.97 -11.68
N LEU A 47 -15.01 7.21 -11.49
CA LEU A 47 -14.08 7.58 -10.42
C LEU A 47 -14.70 7.34 -9.04
N HIS A 48 -15.99 7.66 -8.86
CA HIS A 48 -16.67 7.43 -7.58
C HIS A 48 -16.74 5.93 -7.24
N GLU A 49 -17.13 5.10 -8.20
CA GLU A 49 -17.15 3.64 -8.03
C GLU A 49 -15.75 3.07 -7.74
N GLN A 50 -14.73 3.58 -8.44
CA GLN A 50 -13.34 3.15 -8.21
C GLN A 50 -12.83 3.55 -6.81
N ILE A 51 -13.24 4.70 -6.28
CA ILE A 51 -12.91 5.12 -4.91
C ILE A 51 -13.50 4.14 -3.90
N ASP A 52 -14.78 3.77 -4.06
CA ASP A 52 -15.44 2.85 -3.14
C ASP A 52 -14.73 1.49 -3.09
N ILE A 53 -14.39 0.93 -4.27
CA ILE A 53 -13.64 -0.33 -4.38
C ILE A 53 -12.24 -0.18 -3.75
N SER A 54 -11.54 0.91 -4.01
CA SER A 54 -10.18 1.14 -3.48
C SER A 54 -10.20 1.28 -1.95
N GLU A 55 -11.22 1.91 -1.38
CA GLU A 55 -11.39 2.02 0.07
C GLU A 55 -11.69 0.67 0.71
N GLU A 56 -12.51 -0.18 0.08
CA GLU A 56 -12.76 -1.54 0.56
C GLU A 56 -11.47 -2.39 0.54
N GLU A 57 -10.71 -2.34 -0.56
CA GLU A 57 -9.41 -3.02 -0.66
C GLU A 57 -8.44 -2.53 0.43
N ARG A 58 -8.34 -1.22 0.62
CA ARG A 58 -7.50 -0.61 1.66
C ARG A 58 -7.90 -1.08 3.06
N TYR A 59 -9.19 -1.05 3.36
CA TYR A 59 -9.73 -1.49 4.65
C TYR A 59 -9.44 -2.97 4.91
N SER A 60 -9.63 -3.84 3.91
CA SER A 60 -9.36 -5.28 4.01
C SER A 60 -7.88 -5.57 4.31
N ILE A 61 -6.96 -4.85 3.63
CA ILE A 61 -5.52 -4.97 3.87
C ILE A 61 -5.16 -4.45 5.26
N GLU A 62 -5.68 -3.29 5.65
CA GLU A 62 -5.43 -2.67 6.96
C GLU A 62 -5.91 -3.56 8.11
N PHE A 63 -7.07 -4.20 7.97
CA PHE A 63 -7.58 -5.16 8.92
C PHE A 63 -6.63 -6.35 9.10
N LYS A 64 -6.20 -6.97 8.00
CA LYS A 64 -5.24 -8.09 8.03
C LYS A 64 -3.90 -7.67 8.63
N LEU A 65 -3.41 -6.47 8.30
CA LEU A 65 -2.18 -5.93 8.87
C LEU A 65 -2.29 -5.80 10.38
N ASN A 66 -3.40 -5.27 10.89
CA ASN A 66 -3.63 -5.13 12.33
C ASN A 66 -3.66 -6.48 13.05
N MET A 67 -4.25 -7.52 12.46
CA MET A 67 -4.21 -8.87 13.01
C MET A 67 -2.77 -9.36 13.16
N VAL A 68 -1.98 -9.27 12.08
CA VAL A 68 -0.57 -9.71 12.08
C VAL A 68 0.27 -8.90 13.08
N LEU A 69 0.08 -7.58 13.15
CA LEU A 69 0.79 -6.74 14.12
C LEU A 69 0.45 -7.11 15.57
N ASN A 70 -0.80 -7.48 15.85
CA ASN A 70 -1.21 -7.92 17.17
C ASN A 70 -0.59 -9.28 17.54
N GLU A 71 -0.56 -10.21 16.59
CA GLU A 71 0.12 -11.51 16.78
C GLU A 71 1.62 -11.32 17.04
N VAL A 72 2.31 -10.51 16.23
CA VAL A 72 3.74 -10.22 16.42
C VAL A 72 4.00 -9.58 17.77
N ARG A 73 3.14 -8.66 18.22
CA ARG A 73 3.23 -8.05 19.56
C ARG A 73 3.10 -9.11 20.65
N HIS A 74 2.11 -9.99 20.55
CA HIS A 74 1.90 -11.07 21.51
C HIS A 74 3.10 -12.02 21.57
N PHE A 75 3.63 -12.44 20.42
CA PHE A 75 4.83 -13.28 20.37
C PHE A 75 6.04 -12.59 21.01
N LYS A 76 6.21 -11.29 20.79
CA LYS A 76 7.29 -10.51 21.41
C LYS A 76 7.17 -10.49 22.94
N GLU A 77 5.96 -10.32 23.48
CA GLU A 77 5.70 -10.36 24.93
C GLU A 77 5.98 -11.74 25.54
N ILE A 78 5.59 -12.82 24.84
CA ILE A 78 5.92 -14.19 25.24
C ILE A 78 7.44 -14.35 25.31
N ILE A 79 8.16 -14.02 24.23
CA ILE A 79 9.62 -14.14 24.18
C ILE A 79 10.27 -13.38 25.33
N PHE A 80 9.80 -12.16 25.61
CA PHE A 80 10.31 -11.37 26.72
C PHE A 80 10.09 -12.06 28.08
N THR A 81 8.90 -12.61 28.31
CA THR A 81 8.55 -13.35 29.54
C THR A 81 9.33 -14.65 29.70
N PHE A 82 9.75 -15.29 28.61
CA PHE A 82 10.56 -16.52 28.66
C PHE A 82 12.06 -16.25 28.82
N ILE A 83 12.55 -15.09 28.37
CA ILE A 83 13.98 -14.75 28.42
C ILE A 83 14.35 -14.04 29.73
N PHE A 84 13.42 -13.30 30.34
CA PHE A 84 13.61 -12.55 31.59
C PHE A 84 12.77 -13.14 32.72
#